data_AF-A0A392S837-F1
#
_entry.id   AF-A0A392S837-F1
#
_cell.length_a   1.000
_cell.length_b   1.000
_cell.length_c   1.000
_cell.angle_alpha   90.00
_cell.angle_beta   90.00
_cell.angle_gamma   90.00
#
_symmetry.space_group_name_H-M   'P 1'
#
loop_
_entity.id
_entity.type
_entity.pdbx_description
1 polymer ?
#
loop_
_entity_poly.entity_id
_entity_poly.type
_entity_poly.pdbx_seq_one_letter_code
_entity_poly.pdbx_strand_id
1 'polypeptide(L)'
;MQLKSKVNAEIDSSTNKISSLQALLSHLWCSVIRSKKIDPEEEVHLMFMIGVRPRFVPPLLEDYFGNAIVGCGIKMKVGELLKEGGQ
;
A
#
# COMPACT_ATOMS: atom_id res chain seq x y z
N MET A 1 2.73 -11.06 -10.41
CA MET A 1 3.94 -10.38 -10.91
C MET A 1 3.67 -9.34 -11.99
N GLN A 2 2.64 -9.51 -12.84
CA GLN A 2 2.35 -8.57 -13.93
C GLN A 2 2.02 -7.15 -13.46
N LEU A 3 1.23 -6.97 -12.38
CA LEU A 3 0.92 -5.66 -11.79
C LEU A 3 2.16 -4.85 -11.40
N LYS A 4 3.09 -5.47 -10.66
CA LYS A 4 4.36 -4.84 -10.28
C LYS A 4 5.20 -4.48 -11.52
N SER A 5 5.25 -5.37 -12.50
CA SER A 5 6.04 -5.15 -13.72
C SER A 5 5.50 -3.99 -14.55
N LYS A 6 4.16 -3.88 -14.65
CA LYS A 6 3.50 -2.80 -15.39
C LYS A 6 3.79 -1.43 -14.76
N VAL A 7 3.57 -1.30 -13.45
CA VAL A 7 3.76 -0.01 -12.77
C VAL A 7 5.23 0.43 -12.75
N ASN A 8 6.17 -0.51 -12.56
CA ASN A 8 7.59 -0.18 -12.62
C ASN A 8 8.07 0.19 -14.03
N ALA A 9 7.32 -0.12 -15.09
CA ALA A 9 7.63 0.32 -16.46
C ALA A 9 7.13 1.75 -16.73
N GLU A 10 6.12 2.22 -15.99
CA GLU A 10 5.54 3.57 -16.11
C GLU A 10 6.25 4.61 -15.22
N ILE A 11 7.04 4.17 -14.22
CA ILE A 11 7.83 5.03 -13.33
C ILE A 11 9.22 5.26 -13.95
N ASP A 12 9.45 6.45 -14.51
CA ASP A 12 10.66 6.84 -15.26
C ASP A 12 11.90 7.14 -14.38
N SER A 13 12.02 6.45 -13.22
CA SER A 13 13.10 6.68 -12.26
C SER A 13 13.53 5.37 -11.61
N SER A 14 14.82 5.04 -11.76
CA SER A 14 15.47 3.86 -11.19
C SER A 14 15.41 3.77 -9.65
N THR A 15 14.96 4.84 -8.97
CA THR A 15 14.97 5.00 -7.51
C THR A 15 13.62 4.73 -6.83
N ASN A 16 12.49 4.66 -7.56
CA ASN A 16 11.14 4.56 -7.00
C ASN A 16 10.38 3.29 -7.41
N LYS A 17 11.04 2.13 -7.36
CA LYS A 17 10.40 0.84 -7.66
C LYS A 17 9.40 0.47 -6.57
N ILE A 18 8.16 0.16 -6.95
CA ILE A 18 7.16 -0.32 -6.01
C ILE A 18 7.40 -1.79 -5.66
N SER A 19 7.16 -2.15 -4.39
CA SER A 19 7.18 -3.53 -3.93
C SER A 19 5.96 -4.30 -4.43
N SER A 20 6.07 -5.64 -4.47
CA SER A 20 4.93 -6.51 -4.81
C SER A 20 3.76 -6.32 -3.83
N LEU A 21 4.06 -6.05 -2.56
CA LEU A 21 3.06 -5.78 -1.53
C LEU A 21 2.29 -4.49 -1.81
N GLN A 22 2.99 -3.40 -2.14
CA GLN A 22 2.35 -2.14 -2.51
C GLN A 22 1.46 -2.31 -3.74
N ALA A 23 1.96 -2.95 -4.80
CA ALA A 23 1.17 -3.23 -6.01
C ALA A 23 -0.11 -4.02 -5.70
N LEU A 24 0.00 -5.05 -4.85
CA LEU A 24 -1.14 -5.89 -4.47
C LEU A 24 -2.15 -5.12 -3.61
N LEU A 25 -1.68 -4.40 -2.59
CA LEU A 25 -2.54 -3.64 -1.68
C LEU A 25 -3.29 -2.53 -2.42
N SER A 26 -2.61 -1.77 -3.29
CA SER A 26 -3.27 -0.75 -4.12
C SER A 26 -4.33 -1.37 -5.02
N HIS A 27 -4.02 -2.46 -5.72
CA HIS A 27 -4.97 -3.12 -6.60
C HIS A 27 -6.19 -3.68 -5.85
N LEU A 28 -5.95 -4.31 -4.70
CA LEU A 28 -7.02 -4.83 -3.84
C LEU A 28 -7.89 -3.69 -3.31
N TRP A 29 -7.28 -2.61 -2.84
CA TRP A 29 -8.01 -1.46 -2.31
C TRP A 29 -8.91 -0.82 -3.39
N CYS A 30 -8.38 -0.55 -4.58
CA CYS A 30 -9.18 -0.03 -5.69
C CYS A 30 -10.33 -0.98 -6.06
N SER A 31 -10.08 -2.30 -6.07
CA SER A 31 -11.11 -3.30 -6.40
C SER A 31 -12.24 -3.33 -5.36
N VAL A 32 -11.89 -3.30 -4.07
CA VAL A 32 -12.87 -3.27 -2.98
C VAL A 32 -13.67 -1.98 -3.02
N ILE A 33 -13.03 -0.81 -3.14
CA ILE A 33 -13.73 0.47 -3.17
C ILE A 33 -14.64 0.59 -4.39
N ARG A 34 -14.19 0.15 -5.57
CA ARG A 34 -15.01 0.09 -6.79
C ARG A 34 -16.27 -0.77 -6.61
N SER A 35 -16.17 -1.89 -5.88
CA SER A 35 -17.31 -2.78 -5.63
C SER A 35 -18.36 -2.17 -4.68
N LYS A 36 -17.94 -1.30 -3.76
CA LYS A 36 -18.80 -0.74 -2.71
C LYS A 36 -19.66 0.43 -3.17
N LYS A 37 -19.41 1.02 -4.35
CA LYS A 37 -20.15 2.17 -4.91
C LYS A 37 -20.31 3.33 -3.91
N ILE A 38 -19.22 3.62 -3.20
CA ILE A 38 -19.14 4.72 -2.22
C ILE A 38 -19.17 6.06 -2.97
N ASP A 39 -19.66 7.12 -2.31
CA ASP A 39 -19.66 8.46 -2.86
C ASP A 39 -18.21 8.91 -3.24
N PRO A 40 -17.99 9.45 -4.45
CA PRO A 40 -16.67 9.93 -4.88
C PRO A 40 -16.00 10.95 -3.94
N GLU A 41 -16.77 11.74 -3.19
CA GLU A 41 -16.26 12.74 -2.24
C GLU A 41 -15.98 12.18 -0.85
N GLU A 42 -16.39 10.94 -0.56
CA GLU A 42 -16.15 10.30 0.73
C GLU A 42 -14.67 9.87 0.89
N GLU A 43 -14.16 10.00 2.12
CA GLU A 43 -12.82 9.54 2.46
C GLU A 43 -12.80 8.05 2.78
N VAL A 44 -11.87 7.32 2.17
CA VAL A 44 -11.61 5.92 2.44
C VAL A 44 -10.21 5.71 3.00
N HIS A 45 -10.08 4.67 3.83
CA HIS A 45 -8.85 4.38 4.55
C HIS A 45 -8.36 2.97 4.23
N LEU A 46 -7.05 2.84 4.02
CA LEU A 46 -6.35 1.56 4.02
C LEU A 46 -5.38 1.54 5.19
N MET A 47 -5.59 0.61 6.13
CA MET A 47 -4.71 0.43 7.28
C MET A 47 -4.04 -0.95 7.25
N PHE A 48 -2.76 -1.00 7.56
CA PHE A 48 -2.00 -2.24 7.70
C PHE A 48 -0.86 -2.08 8.71
N MET A 49 -0.39 -3.21 9.26
CA MET A 49 0.70 -3.23 10.24
C MET A 49 2.02 -3.56 9.54
N ILE A 50 3.08 -2.86 9.92
CA ILE A 50 4.43 -3.06 9.40
C ILE A 50 5.31 -3.62 10.52
N GLY A 51 5.95 -4.76 10.27
CA GLY A 51 7.00 -5.27 11.15
C GLY A 51 8.24 -4.37 11.11
N VAL A 52 8.68 -3.91 12.28
CA VAL A 52 9.78 -2.93 12.39
C VAL A 52 11.02 -3.48 13.09
N ARG A 53 11.05 -4.77 13.47
CA ARG A 53 12.20 -5.44 14.11
C ARG A 53 13.57 -5.09 13.50
N PRO A 54 13.81 -5.27 12.18
CA PRO A 54 15.10 -4.96 11.57
C PRO A 54 15.38 -3.46 11.43
N ARG A 55 14.40 -2.59 11.74
CA ARG A 55 14.49 -1.13 11.60
C ARG A 55 14.86 -0.42 12.91
N PHE A 56 14.92 -1.15 14.03
CA PHE A 56 15.44 -0.61 15.29
C PHE A 56 16.97 -0.42 15.21
N VAL A 57 17.51 0.47 16.05
CA VAL A 57 18.96 0.68 16.21
C VAL A 57 19.30 0.50 17.70
N PRO A 58 19.86 -0.65 18.12
CA PRO A 58 20.23 -1.82 17.29
C PRO A 58 19.00 -2.63 16.82
N PRO A 59 19.10 -3.42 15.74
CA PRO A 59 18.02 -4.29 15.26
C PRO A 59 17.54 -5.25 16.36
N LEU A 60 16.22 -5.45 16.46
CA LEU A 60 15.67 -6.46 17.36
C LEU A 60 15.95 -7.85 16.81
N LEU A 61 16.17 -8.80 17.72
CA LEU A 61 16.36 -10.20 17.37
C LEU A 61 15.12 -10.78 16.67
N GLU A 62 15.34 -11.80 15.84
CA GLU A 62 14.25 -12.48 15.15
C GLU A 62 13.31 -13.20 16.12
N ASP A 63 13.86 -13.74 17.21
CA ASP A 63 13.17 -14.41 18.32
C ASP A 63 12.67 -13.46 19.42
N TYR A 64 12.72 -12.13 19.18
CA TYR A 64 12.15 -11.15 20.10
C TYR A 64 10.67 -11.47 20.38
N PHE A 65 10.38 -11.78 21.65
CA PHE A 65 9.06 -12.24 22.09
C PHE A 65 7.99 -11.14 22.08
N GLY A 66 8.39 -9.87 22.17
CA GLY A 66 7.46 -8.75 22.25
C GLY A 66 6.89 -8.30 20.90
N ASN A 67 5.92 -7.38 20.96
CA ASN A 67 5.39 -6.75 19.76
C ASN A 67 6.36 -5.69 19.20
N ALA A 68 6.64 -5.77 17.91
CA ALA A 68 7.49 -4.82 17.19
C ALA A 68 6.86 -4.48 15.82
N ILE A 69 5.71 -3.82 15.89
CA ILE A 69 4.88 -3.44 14.74
C ILE A 69 4.48 -1.97 14.83
N VAL A 70 4.31 -1.33 13.68
CA VAL A 70 3.78 0.04 13.55
C VAL A 70 2.58 0.02 12.62
N GLY A 71 1.51 0.72 13.01
CA GLY A 71 0.35 0.93 12.14
C GLY A 71 0.65 1.97 11.06
N CYS A 72 0.31 1.64 9.83
CA CYS A 72 0.34 2.56 8.69
C CYS A 72 -1.08 2.74 8.16
N GLY A 73 -1.48 3.99 7.93
CA GLY A 73 -2.78 4.34 7.40
C GLY A 73 -2.64 5.28 6.20
N ILE A 74 -3.32 4.96 5.11
CA ILE A 74 -3.45 5.79 3.93
C ILE A 74 -4.89 6.28 3.86
N LYS A 75 -5.09 7.57 3.56
CA LYS A 75 -6.40 8.19 3.38
C LYS A 75 -6.47 8.81 1.99
N MET A 76 -7.59 8.63 1.30
CA MET A 76 -7.85 9.25 0.00
C MET A 76 -9.35 9.39 -0.23
N LYS A 77 -9.75 10.36 -1.05
CA LYS A 77 -11.12 10.38 -1.57
C LYS A 77 -11.34 9.23 -2.55
N VAL A 78 -12.55 8.68 -2.58
CA VAL A 78 -12.92 7.59 -3.52
C VAL A 78 -12.70 8.00 -4.96
N GLY A 79 -13.08 9.22 -5.32
CA GLY A 79 -12.91 9.76 -6.66
C GLY A 79 -11.45 9.81 -7.09
N GLU A 80 -10.53 10.15 -6.19
CA GLU A 80 -9.08 10.18 -6.46
C GLU A 80 -8.54 8.76 -6.62
N LEU A 81 -8.94 7.84 -5.72
CA LEU A 81 -8.44 6.46 -5.70
C LEU A 81 -8.81 5.67 -6.96
N LEU A 82 -9.98 5.95 -7.53
CA LEU A 82 -10.45 5.26 -8.71
C LEU A 82 -10.03 5.92 -10.03
N LYS A 83 -9.63 7.20 -10.02
CA LYS A 83 -9.17 7.94 -11.21
C LYS A 83 -7.80 7.47 -11.71
N GLU A 84 -6.89 7.07 -10.82
CA GLU A 84 -5.56 6.57 -11.21
C GLU A 84 -5.54 5.10 -11.68
N GLY A 85 -6.67 4.37 -11.55
CA GLY A 85 -6.79 2.95 -11.91
C GLY A 85 -7.54 2.69 -13.21
N GLY A 86 -7.68 3.69 -14.07
CA GLY A 86 -8.54 3.61 -15.25
C GLY A 86 -8.28 4.68 -16.31
N GLN A 87 -7.11 4.62 -16.95
CA GLN A 87 -6.96 4.71 -18.41
C GLN A 87 -5.54 4.29 -18.82
#